data_AF-A0A4V3WTB9-F1
#
_entry.id   AF-A0A4V3WTB9-F1
#
_cell.length_a   1.000
_cell.length_b   1.000
_cell.length_c   1.000
_cell.angle_alpha   90.00
_cell.angle_beta   90.00
_cell.angle_gamma   90.00
#
_symmetry.space_group_name_H-M   'P 1'
#
loop_
_entity.id
_entity.type
_entity.pdbx_description
1 polymer ?
#
loop_
_entity_poly.entity_id
_entity_poly.type
_entity_poly.pdbx_seq_one_letter_code
_entity_poly.pdbx_strand_id
1 'polypeptide(L)'
;MDIEHARAALGIAASGALFDEQIDAAYQRELELWHPLKYPEDERAPAVEWARHLGEARAELHAELARQRQRAAMIGWAPPGGPPLSGPPAPAALRSGPPPAAAPAPTAAAPTYEPVPRRRMAPGAVVATVAGAVLATALLAAPVVAAGVSLGRHLADASHSIDAATKAMSKADGASGTPPDSGAADAVSHYTSGETGFTFPANLDYYNDGRNTERCSSDLVDGCWSAAVFPEQDCTLLEVTYAFSNDETSVTPDDTRTTDQAEAAAFEPVILVWGSNDYDYSWIGDVQCVDPSDGDLSTTAEGSTAPA
;
A
#
# COMPACT_ATOMS: atom_id res chain seq x y z
N MET A 1 -21.67 10.57 10.52
CA MET A 1 -21.44 12.02 10.63
C MET A 1 -22.43 12.74 9.73
N ASP A 2 -22.87 13.98 9.99
CA ASP A 2 -23.65 14.72 8.98
C ASP A 2 -22.75 15.49 8.01
N ILE A 3 -23.29 15.89 6.86
CA ILE A 3 -22.53 16.49 5.76
C ILE A 3 -21.92 17.84 6.12
N GLU A 4 -22.57 18.64 6.95
CA GLU A 4 -22.04 19.95 7.35
C GLU A 4 -20.83 19.77 8.27
N HIS A 5 -20.90 18.83 9.21
CA HIS A 5 -19.76 18.47 10.06
C HIS A 5 -18.62 17.85 9.25
N ALA A 6 -18.91 16.98 8.29
CA ALA A 6 -17.88 16.37 7.44
C ALA A 6 -17.16 17.42 6.57
N ARG A 7 -17.90 18.36 5.98
CA ARG A 7 -17.31 19.50 5.25
C ARG A 7 -16.46 20.38 6.15
N ALA A 8 -16.94 20.70 7.35
CA ALA A 8 -16.21 21.51 8.31
C ALA A 8 -14.90 20.83 8.75
N ALA A 9 -14.92 19.51 9.00
CA ALA A 9 -13.74 18.73 9.38
C ALA A 9 -12.64 18.78 8.31
N LEU A 10 -13.00 18.74 7.03
CA LEU A 10 -12.03 18.83 5.91
C LEU A 10 -11.77 20.27 5.42
N GLY A 11 -12.33 21.29 6.07
CA GLY A 11 -12.21 22.68 5.62
C GLY A 11 -12.83 22.96 4.24
N ILE A 12 -13.82 22.16 3.83
CA ILE A 12 -14.56 22.33 2.57
C ILE A 12 -15.72 23.31 2.82
N ALA A 13 -15.92 24.26 1.90
CA ALA A 13 -17.02 25.22 2.02
C ALA A 13 -18.38 24.53 2.17
N ALA A 14 -19.22 24.98 3.11
CA ALA A 14 -20.53 24.40 3.39
C ALA A 14 -21.43 24.35 2.14
N SER A 15 -21.43 25.43 1.35
CA SER A 15 -22.16 25.52 0.08
C SER A 15 -21.22 25.32 -1.11
N GLY A 16 -21.50 24.33 -1.94
CA GLY A 16 -20.75 24.06 -3.17
C GLY A 16 -20.94 22.64 -3.68
N ALA A 17 -20.70 22.44 -4.97
CA ALA A 17 -20.60 21.09 -5.53
C ALA A 17 -19.42 20.35 -4.90
N LEU A 18 -19.58 19.05 -4.66
CA LEU A 18 -18.50 18.16 -4.20
C LEU A 18 -17.85 17.48 -5.41
N PHE A 19 -16.54 17.31 -5.35
CA PHE A 19 -15.73 16.58 -6.33
C PHE A 19 -14.83 15.60 -5.59
N ASP A 20 -14.61 14.41 -6.18
CA ASP A 20 -13.78 13.36 -5.56
C ASP A 20 -12.38 13.92 -5.24
N GLU A 21 -11.77 14.61 -6.21
CA GLU A 21 -10.41 15.16 -6.09
C GLU A 21 -10.34 16.24 -5.00
N GLN A 22 -11.40 17.03 -4.81
CA GLN A 22 -11.46 18.04 -3.77
C GLN A 22 -11.53 17.41 -2.37
N ILE A 23 -12.33 16.34 -2.22
CA ILE A 23 -12.47 15.61 -0.96
C ILE A 23 -11.13 15.01 -0.56
N ASP A 24 -10.48 14.32 -1.49
CA ASP A 24 -9.21 13.63 -1.23
C ASP A 24 -8.06 14.62 -0.96
N ALA A 25 -7.95 15.71 -1.74
CA ALA A 25 -6.94 16.74 -1.50
C ALA A 25 -7.14 17.46 -0.16
N ALA A 26 -8.40 17.66 0.25
CA ALA A 26 -8.71 18.26 1.54
C ALA A 26 -8.36 17.33 2.70
N TYR A 27 -8.72 16.05 2.59
CA TYR A 27 -8.33 15.03 3.54
C TYR A 27 -6.82 14.93 3.72
N GLN A 28 -6.06 14.80 2.62
CA GLN A 28 -4.60 14.67 2.68
C GLN A 28 -3.94 15.88 3.34
N ARG A 29 -4.40 17.10 3.03
CA ARG A 29 -3.89 18.32 3.67
C ARG A 29 -4.12 18.32 5.18
N GLU A 30 -5.32 17.96 5.65
CA GLU A 30 -5.60 17.92 7.09
C GLU A 30 -4.84 16.79 7.78
N LEU A 31 -4.75 15.61 7.14
CA LEU A 31 -4.00 14.48 7.69
C LEU A 31 -2.51 14.79 7.79
N GLU A 32 -1.92 15.45 6.79
CA GLU A 32 -0.52 15.88 6.83
C GLU A 32 -0.30 16.85 8.00
N LEU A 33 -1.17 17.83 8.20
CA LEU A 33 -1.06 18.80 9.30
C LEU A 33 -1.07 18.13 10.68
N TRP A 34 -1.91 17.11 10.85
CA TRP A 34 -2.18 16.46 12.14
C TRP A 34 -1.70 15.01 12.21
N HIS A 35 -0.73 14.63 11.39
CA HIS A 35 -0.29 13.23 11.30
C HIS A 35 0.18 12.71 12.67
N PRO A 36 -0.32 11.54 13.16
CA PRO A 36 -0.02 11.05 14.51
C PRO A 36 1.46 10.93 14.85
N LEU A 37 2.31 10.66 13.86
CA LEU A 37 3.76 10.53 14.05
C LEU A 37 4.49 11.85 14.34
N LYS A 38 3.85 13.00 14.11
CA LYS A 38 4.41 14.30 14.50
C LYS A 38 4.39 14.49 16.02
N TYR A 39 3.68 13.63 16.74
CA TYR A 39 3.48 13.70 18.18
C TYR A 39 4.27 12.61 18.91
N PRO A 40 4.81 12.89 20.10
CA PRO A 40 5.40 11.88 20.97
C PRO A 40 4.34 10.84 21.38
N GLU A 41 4.78 9.66 21.82
CA GLU A 41 3.91 8.51 22.10
C GLU A 41 2.76 8.84 23.07
N ASP A 42 3.04 9.63 24.10
CA ASP A 42 2.09 10.03 25.14
C ASP A 42 1.08 11.09 24.66
N GLU A 43 1.35 11.78 23.56
CA GLU A 43 0.47 12.77 22.93
C GLU A 43 -0.16 12.26 21.62
N ARG A 44 0.14 11.02 21.20
CA ARG A 44 -0.29 10.48 19.91
C ARG A 44 -1.79 10.15 19.87
N ALA A 45 -2.37 9.71 20.99
CA ALA A 45 -3.75 9.24 21.02
C ALA A 45 -4.78 10.28 20.50
N PRO A 46 -4.75 11.56 20.93
CA PRO A 46 -5.62 12.59 20.35
C PRO A 46 -5.43 12.80 18.84
N ALA A 47 -4.20 12.67 18.33
CA ALA A 47 -3.93 12.81 16.90
C ALA A 47 -4.48 11.62 16.09
N VAL A 48 -4.42 10.39 16.64
CA VAL A 48 -5.06 9.20 16.07
C VAL A 48 -6.58 9.36 16.04
N GLU A 49 -7.18 9.84 17.14
CA GLU A 49 -8.62 10.12 17.18
C GLU A 49 -9.04 11.17 16.13
N TRP A 50 -8.22 12.22 15.95
CA TRP A 50 -8.46 13.22 14.92
C TRP A 50 -8.31 12.65 13.50
N ALA A 51 -7.27 11.85 13.22
CA ALA A 51 -7.08 11.18 11.94
C ALA A 51 -8.28 10.27 11.60
N ARG A 52 -8.79 9.52 12.58
CA ARG A 52 -10.02 8.74 12.45
C ARG A 52 -11.22 9.61 12.13
N HIS A 53 -11.38 10.74 12.81
CA HIS A 53 -12.44 11.71 12.52
C HIS A 53 -12.37 12.26 11.09
N LEU A 54 -11.16 12.55 10.57
CA LEU A 54 -10.94 12.96 9.18
C LEU A 54 -11.32 11.84 8.19
N GLY A 55 -10.97 10.58 8.50
CA GLY A 55 -11.35 9.41 7.70
C GLY A 55 -12.87 9.22 7.62
N GLU A 56 -13.57 9.34 8.75
CA GLU A 56 -15.03 9.31 8.81
C GLU A 56 -15.66 10.44 7.98
N ALA A 57 -15.10 11.66 8.05
CA ALA A 57 -15.56 12.79 7.26
C ALA A 57 -15.37 12.55 5.75
N ARG A 58 -14.21 12.03 5.33
CA ARG A 58 -13.91 11.66 3.94
C ARG A 58 -14.91 10.63 3.42
N ALA A 59 -15.14 9.55 4.16
CA ALA A 59 -16.07 8.49 3.78
C ALA A 59 -17.51 9.01 3.61
N GLU A 60 -17.98 9.86 4.53
CA GLU A 60 -19.33 10.43 4.46
C GLU A 60 -19.50 11.35 3.23
N LEU A 61 -18.49 12.16 2.90
CA LEU A 61 -18.55 13.04 1.71
C LEU A 61 -18.55 12.26 0.40
N HIS A 62 -17.77 11.18 0.31
CA HIS A 62 -17.79 10.27 -0.84
C HIS A 62 -19.15 9.56 -0.98
N ALA A 63 -19.74 9.11 0.14
CA ALA A 63 -21.07 8.53 0.15
C ALA A 63 -22.15 9.54 -0.33
N GLU A 64 -22.06 10.81 0.07
CA GLU A 64 -22.97 11.84 -0.41
C GLU A 64 -22.79 12.13 -1.90
N LEU A 65 -21.56 12.19 -2.38
CA LEU A 65 -21.29 12.37 -3.80
C LEU A 65 -21.87 11.21 -4.64
N ALA A 66 -21.76 9.97 -4.15
CA ALA A 66 -22.43 8.82 -4.75
C ALA A 66 -23.96 8.96 -4.76
N ARG A 67 -24.57 9.41 -3.65
CA ARG A 67 -26.02 9.69 -3.57
C ARG A 67 -26.45 10.81 -4.54
N GLN A 68 -25.63 11.83 -4.73
CA GLN A 68 -25.88 12.90 -5.71
C GLN A 68 -25.87 12.37 -7.14
N ARG A 69 -24.88 11.54 -7.48
CA ARG A 69 -24.79 10.86 -8.79
C ARG A 69 -26.01 9.98 -9.06
N GLN A 70 -26.45 9.20 -8.07
CA GLN A 70 -27.65 8.36 -8.18
C GLN A 70 -28.92 9.20 -8.39
N ARG A 71 -29.09 10.30 -7.65
CA ARG A 71 -30.24 11.21 -7.83
C ARG A 71 -30.26 11.84 -9.22
N ALA A 72 -29.10 12.27 -9.73
CA ALA A 72 -28.98 12.80 -11.09
C ALA A 72 -29.41 11.78 -12.14
N ALA A 73 -28.97 10.51 -11.99
CA ALA A 73 -29.37 9.42 -12.88
C ALA A 73 -30.89 9.16 -12.85
N MET A 74 -31.52 9.18 -11.67
CA MET A 74 -32.97 8.97 -11.53
C MET A 74 -33.82 10.07 -12.18
N ILE A 75 -33.33 11.32 -12.19
CA ILE A 75 -34.06 12.46 -12.77
C ILE A 75 -33.95 12.47 -14.31
N GLY A 76 -33.22 11.51 -14.91
CA GLY A 76 -32.91 11.53 -16.33
C GLY A 76 -32.09 12.75 -16.73
N TRP A 77 -31.49 13.43 -15.74
CA TRP A 77 -30.58 14.53 -15.98
C TRP A 77 -29.24 13.92 -16.37
N ALA A 78 -29.07 13.69 -17.66
CA ALA A 78 -27.74 13.50 -18.21
C ALA A 78 -27.00 14.85 -18.06
N PRO A 79 -25.88 14.92 -17.33
CA PRO A 79 -25.05 16.11 -17.39
C PRO A 79 -24.72 16.34 -18.88
N PRO A 80 -24.88 17.56 -19.41
CA PRO A 80 -24.52 17.84 -20.79
C PRO A 80 -23.02 17.58 -20.96
N GLY A 81 -22.66 16.40 -21.51
CA GLY A 81 -21.28 16.00 -21.81
C GLY A 81 -20.79 14.64 -21.30
N GLY A 82 -21.58 13.85 -20.55
CA GLY A 82 -21.13 12.54 -20.04
C GLY A 82 -21.38 11.37 -21.02
N PRO A 83 -20.40 10.46 -21.26
CA PRO A 83 -20.61 9.26 -22.08
C PRO A 83 -21.52 8.23 -21.38
N PRO A 84 -22.27 7.40 -22.14
CA PRO A 84 -23.22 6.43 -21.57
C PRO A 84 -22.54 5.23 -20.88
N LEU A 85 -23.03 4.88 -19.68
CA LEU A 85 -22.57 3.71 -18.90
C LEU A 85 -23.30 2.42 -19.34
N SER A 86 -22.53 1.36 -19.63
CA SER A 86 -23.02 0.02 -20.01
C SER A 86 -23.06 -0.91 -18.79
N GLY A 87 -24.13 -1.72 -18.65
CA GLY A 87 -24.40 -2.55 -17.46
C GLY A 87 -23.60 -3.87 -17.37
N PRO A 88 -23.66 -4.56 -16.20
CA PRO A 88 -22.76 -5.69 -15.87
C PRO A 88 -23.21 -7.06 -16.42
N PRO A 89 -22.28 -7.96 -16.80
CA PRO A 89 -22.57 -9.36 -17.15
C PRO A 89 -22.48 -10.32 -15.94
N ALA A 90 -23.18 -11.46 -16.06
CA ALA A 90 -23.32 -12.50 -15.04
C ALA A 90 -22.14 -13.52 -15.03
N PRO A 91 -21.85 -14.20 -13.89
CA PRO A 91 -20.68 -15.08 -13.75
C PRO A 91 -20.93 -16.52 -14.24
N ALA A 92 -19.87 -17.15 -14.77
CA ALA A 92 -19.81 -18.55 -15.16
C ALA A 92 -18.73 -19.30 -14.35
N ALA A 93 -19.06 -20.50 -13.88
CA ALA A 93 -18.23 -21.34 -13.00
C ALA A 93 -17.23 -22.22 -13.76
N LEU A 94 -16.05 -22.47 -13.18
CA LEU A 94 -15.09 -23.48 -13.64
C LEU A 94 -14.54 -24.35 -12.50
N ARG A 95 -14.23 -25.60 -12.87
CA ARG A 95 -13.92 -26.77 -12.03
C ARG A 95 -12.41 -26.92 -11.76
N SER A 96 -12.08 -27.46 -10.59
CA SER A 96 -10.73 -27.77 -10.07
C SER A 96 -10.34 -29.25 -10.23
N GLY A 97 -9.04 -29.53 -10.27
CA GLY A 97 -8.42 -30.86 -10.15
C GLY A 97 -7.00 -30.76 -9.52
N PRO A 98 -6.47 -31.79 -8.82
CA PRO A 98 -5.30 -31.63 -7.95
C PRO A 98 -4.00 -32.33 -8.46
N PRO A 99 -2.81 -31.94 -7.97
CA PRO A 99 -1.59 -32.76 -8.02
C PRO A 99 -1.05 -33.15 -6.61
N PRO A 100 -0.07 -34.11 -6.53
CA PRO A 100 0.27 -34.85 -5.32
C PRO A 100 1.48 -34.32 -4.52
N ALA A 101 1.63 -34.86 -3.30
CA ALA A 101 2.48 -34.43 -2.19
C ALA A 101 3.97 -34.87 -2.23
N ALA A 102 4.81 -34.15 -1.49
CA ALA A 102 6.19 -34.53 -1.14
C ALA A 102 6.54 -34.22 0.33
N ALA A 103 7.46 -35.03 0.87
CA ALA A 103 7.77 -35.26 2.28
C ALA A 103 8.79 -34.28 2.92
N PRO A 104 8.91 -34.22 4.27
CA PRO A 104 9.76 -33.25 4.97
C PRO A 104 11.18 -33.74 5.30
N ALA A 105 12.09 -32.79 5.55
CA ALA A 105 13.47 -32.99 5.97
C ALA A 105 13.80 -32.21 7.28
N PRO A 106 14.86 -32.61 8.02
CA PRO A 106 15.04 -32.27 9.44
C PRO A 106 15.86 -31.00 9.72
N THR A 107 15.66 -30.48 10.93
CA THR A 107 16.17 -29.23 11.51
C THR A 107 17.61 -29.33 12.04
N ALA A 108 18.43 -28.31 11.81
CA ALA A 108 19.76 -28.13 12.42
C ALA A 108 19.89 -26.72 13.04
N ALA A 109 20.63 -26.63 14.14
CA ALA A 109 20.73 -25.44 15.00
C ALA A 109 21.74 -24.39 14.49
N ALA A 110 21.44 -23.10 14.75
CA ALA A 110 22.10 -21.93 14.17
C ALA A 110 23.28 -21.37 15.01
N PRO A 111 24.31 -20.78 14.36
CA PRO A 111 25.36 -19.97 15.00
C PRO A 111 24.99 -18.48 15.11
N THR A 112 25.70 -17.74 15.97
CA THR A 112 25.55 -16.29 16.18
C THR A 112 26.43 -15.46 15.24
N TYR A 113 25.89 -14.36 14.68
CA TYR A 113 26.53 -13.50 13.67
C TYR A 113 26.45 -12.00 14.03
N GLU A 114 27.43 -11.20 13.58
CA GLU A 114 27.50 -9.74 13.72
C GLU A 114 26.98 -9.10 12.40
N PRO A 115 25.95 -8.23 12.41
CA PRO A 115 25.22 -7.86 11.20
C PRO A 115 26.01 -6.92 10.28
N VAL A 116 26.05 -7.25 8.98
CA VAL A 116 26.59 -6.41 7.91
C VAL A 116 25.52 -5.40 7.48
N PRO A 117 25.83 -4.11 7.25
CA PRO A 117 24.82 -3.13 6.84
C PRO A 117 24.34 -3.37 5.39
N ARG A 118 23.04 -3.60 5.17
CA ARG A 118 22.44 -3.69 3.82
C ARG A 118 22.63 -2.41 3.02
N ARG A 119 22.79 -2.57 1.70
CA ARG A 119 22.61 -1.48 0.76
C ARG A 119 21.17 -0.97 0.85
N ARG A 120 21.04 0.33 1.10
CA ARG A 120 19.75 1.02 1.21
C ARG A 120 19.17 1.14 -0.20
N MET A 121 17.88 0.85 -0.38
CA MET A 121 17.17 1.26 -1.59
C MET A 121 17.19 2.79 -1.68
N ALA A 122 17.54 3.33 -2.84
CA ALA A 122 17.25 4.72 -3.13
C ALA A 122 15.71 4.92 -3.08
N PRO A 123 15.20 6.05 -2.52
CA PRO A 123 13.76 6.31 -2.34
C PRO A 123 12.88 6.19 -3.61
N GLY A 124 13.48 6.08 -4.79
CA GLY A 124 12.82 6.05 -6.09
C GLY A 124 12.20 4.71 -6.50
N ALA A 125 12.54 3.59 -5.86
CA ALA A 125 11.95 2.28 -6.23
C ALA A 125 10.47 2.16 -5.82
N VAL A 126 10.05 2.83 -4.74
CA VAL A 126 8.69 2.74 -4.18
C VAL A 126 7.64 3.35 -5.11
N VAL A 127 7.98 4.42 -5.84
CA VAL A 127 7.04 5.18 -6.69
C VAL A 127 6.82 4.52 -8.07
N ALA A 128 7.74 3.68 -8.53
CA ALA A 128 7.63 3.02 -9.84
C ALA A 128 6.58 1.89 -9.89
N THR A 129 6.15 1.40 -8.72
CA THR A 129 5.19 0.29 -8.56
C THR A 129 3.78 0.66 -9.03
N VAL A 130 3.36 1.91 -8.86
CA VAL A 130 1.99 2.37 -9.16
C VAL A 130 1.67 2.34 -10.66
N ALA A 131 2.67 2.53 -11.52
CA ALA A 131 2.48 2.45 -12.97
C ALA A 131 2.56 1.01 -13.51
N GLY A 132 3.34 0.13 -12.87
CA GLY A 132 3.54 -1.26 -13.31
C GLY A 132 2.34 -2.16 -13.03
N ALA A 133 1.71 -2.02 -11.86
CA ALA A 133 0.57 -2.85 -11.45
C ALA A 133 -0.68 -2.63 -12.35
N VAL A 134 -0.89 -1.40 -12.82
CA VAL A 134 -1.97 -1.06 -13.76
C VAL A 134 -1.70 -1.61 -15.18
N LEU A 135 -0.43 -1.70 -15.59
CA LEU A 135 -0.07 -2.24 -16.90
C LEU A 135 -0.16 -3.77 -16.95
N ALA A 136 0.18 -4.47 -15.87
CA ALA A 136 0.06 -5.93 -15.79
C ALA A 136 -1.41 -6.38 -15.78
N THR A 137 -2.29 -5.66 -15.07
CA THR A 137 -3.75 -5.89 -15.12
C THR A 137 -4.36 -5.53 -16.47
N ALA A 138 -3.86 -4.49 -17.16
CA ALA A 138 -4.30 -4.14 -18.50
C ALA A 138 -3.83 -5.12 -19.60
N LEU A 139 -2.63 -5.70 -19.47
CA LEU A 139 -2.10 -6.64 -20.47
C LEU A 139 -2.71 -8.05 -20.37
N LEU A 140 -3.16 -8.48 -19.18
CA LEU A 140 -3.88 -9.75 -19.03
C LEU A 140 -5.34 -9.66 -19.50
N ALA A 141 -5.83 -8.46 -19.86
CA ALA A 141 -7.21 -8.19 -20.26
C ALA A 141 -7.47 -8.05 -21.78
N ALA A 142 -6.50 -8.37 -22.66
CA ALA A 142 -6.72 -8.27 -24.11
C ALA A 142 -6.41 -9.58 -24.86
N PRO A 143 -7.43 -10.16 -25.52
CA PRO A 143 -7.36 -10.09 -26.98
C PRO A 143 -8.66 -9.60 -27.64
N VAL A 144 -8.44 -8.86 -28.75
CA VAL A 144 -9.36 -8.45 -29.83
C VAL A 144 -9.99 -7.04 -29.77
N VAL A 145 -9.12 -6.06 -30.08
CA VAL A 145 -9.16 -5.08 -31.20
C VAL A 145 -10.34 -4.10 -31.36
N ALA A 146 -9.93 -2.81 -31.38
CA ALA A 146 -10.47 -1.63 -32.06
C ALA A 146 -11.33 -0.63 -31.25
N ALA A 147 -10.65 0.19 -30.43
CA ALA A 147 -10.90 1.62 -30.29
C ALA A 147 -9.69 2.29 -29.61
N GLY A 148 -8.64 2.51 -30.40
CA GLY A 148 -7.46 3.25 -29.95
C GLY A 148 -7.73 4.76 -29.90
N VAL A 149 -7.05 5.43 -28.96
CA VAL A 149 -6.39 6.76 -29.06
C VAL A 149 -6.52 7.62 -27.77
N SER A 150 -7.42 7.34 -26.81
CA SER A 150 -7.51 8.17 -25.59
C SER A 150 -6.56 7.78 -24.45
N LEU A 151 -6.21 6.49 -24.30
CA LEU A 151 -5.31 6.03 -23.23
C LEU A 151 -3.84 6.45 -23.41
N GLY A 152 -3.43 6.73 -24.66
CA GLY A 152 -2.04 7.05 -24.99
C GLY A 152 -1.55 8.41 -24.50
N ARG A 153 -2.45 9.37 -24.24
CA ARG A 153 -2.07 10.71 -23.75
C ARG A 153 -1.85 10.75 -22.24
N HIS A 154 -2.64 10.00 -21.45
CA HIS A 154 -2.45 9.94 -19.99
C HIS A 154 -1.22 9.10 -19.58
N LEU A 155 -0.87 8.09 -20.38
CA LEU A 155 0.36 7.30 -20.17
C LEU A 155 1.63 8.06 -20.59
N ALA A 156 1.56 8.95 -21.59
CA ALA A 156 2.70 9.76 -22.00
C ALA A 156 3.07 10.83 -20.95
N ASP A 157 2.07 11.48 -20.33
CA ASP A 157 2.32 12.45 -19.27
C ASP A 157 2.83 11.78 -17.96
N ALA A 158 2.36 10.57 -17.64
CA ALA A 158 2.86 9.78 -16.51
C ALA A 158 4.30 9.27 -16.74
N SER A 159 4.69 8.95 -17.98
CA SER A 159 6.07 8.54 -18.29
C SER A 159 7.09 9.68 -18.14
N HIS A 160 6.68 10.92 -18.40
CA HIS A 160 7.58 12.09 -18.30
C HIS A 160 7.83 12.56 -16.86
N SER A 161 6.91 12.30 -15.92
CA SER A 161 7.14 12.59 -14.49
C SER A 161 8.08 11.57 -13.86
N ILE A 162 7.99 10.30 -14.27
CA ILE A 162 8.88 9.22 -13.84
C ILE A 162 10.31 9.50 -14.32
N ASP A 163 10.51 9.80 -15.61
CA ASP A 163 11.84 10.11 -16.15
C ASP A 163 12.50 11.33 -15.49
N ALA A 164 11.72 12.35 -15.11
CA ALA A 164 12.22 13.54 -14.42
C ALA A 164 12.58 13.26 -12.96
N ALA A 165 11.78 12.45 -12.25
CA ALA A 165 12.06 12.01 -10.89
C ALA A 165 13.31 11.12 -10.83
N THR A 166 13.43 10.16 -11.75
CA THR A 166 14.60 9.28 -11.87
C THR A 166 15.88 10.07 -12.19
N LYS A 167 15.83 11.06 -13.11
CA LYS A 167 17.00 11.92 -13.43
C LYS A 167 17.40 12.85 -12.29
N ALA A 168 16.46 13.33 -11.50
CA ALA A 168 16.74 14.18 -10.35
C ALA A 168 17.46 13.39 -9.24
N MET A 169 17.14 12.10 -9.11
CA MET A 169 17.69 11.21 -8.07
C MET A 169 19.06 10.62 -8.45
N SER A 170 19.31 10.23 -9.71
CA SER A 170 20.62 9.70 -10.13
C SER A 170 21.79 10.69 -10.04
N LYS A 171 21.52 11.98 -9.77
CA LYS A 171 22.56 13.00 -9.57
C LYS A 171 23.09 13.04 -8.13
N ALA A 172 22.44 12.35 -7.18
CA ALA A 172 22.81 12.35 -5.77
C ALA A 172 23.90 11.31 -5.42
N ASP A 173 23.97 10.18 -6.12
CA ASP A 173 24.81 9.02 -5.72
C ASP A 173 26.23 8.98 -6.32
N GLY A 174 26.68 10.07 -6.95
CA GLY A 174 28.00 10.14 -7.59
C GLY A 174 29.20 10.27 -6.64
N ALA A 175 29.02 10.23 -5.32
CA ALA A 175 30.09 10.49 -4.34
C ALA A 175 30.34 9.28 -3.42
N SER A 176 31.07 8.27 -3.91
CA SER A 176 31.82 7.36 -3.04
C SER A 176 32.95 8.14 -2.35
N GLY A 177 32.64 8.80 -1.25
CA GLY A 177 33.63 9.55 -0.48
C GLY A 177 33.11 9.90 0.90
N THR A 178 33.36 9.00 1.86
CA THR A 178 33.11 9.18 3.30
C THR A 178 31.63 9.34 3.64
N PRO A 179 31.05 8.60 4.62
CA PRO A 179 29.70 8.89 5.08
C PRO A 179 29.68 10.36 5.49
N PRO A 180 28.88 11.24 4.84
CA PRO A 180 28.66 12.55 5.41
C PRO A 180 28.17 12.33 6.83
N ASP A 181 28.63 13.17 7.75
CA ASP A 181 28.09 13.26 9.11
C ASP A 181 26.60 13.60 8.97
N SER A 182 25.79 12.57 8.76
CA SER A 182 24.41 12.63 8.31
C SER A 182 23.60 13.01 9.52
N GLY A 183 23.58 14.30 9.82
CA GLY A 183 22.74 14.86 10.86
C GLY A 183 21.29 14.52 10.56
N ALA A 184 20.78 13.46 11.19
CA ALA A 184 19.40 13.08 11.51
C ALA A 184 18.28 13.25 10.45
N ALA A 185 18.55 13.74 9.24
CA ALA A 185 17.52 14.38 8.44
C ALA A 185 16.55 13.43 7.73
N ASP A 186 16.94 12.19 7.40
CA ASP A 186 16.03 11.24 6.73
C ASP A 186 16.05 9.85 7.41
N ALA A 187 15.87 9.84 8.73
CA ALA A 187 15.68 8.59 9.49
C ALA A 187 14.43 7.80 9.04
N VAL A 188 13.43 8.52 8.53
CA VAL A 188 12.13 7.98 8.13
C VAL A 188 11.73 8.58 6.78
N SER A 189 11.32 7.74 5.83
CA SER A 189 10.72 8.16 4.57
C SER A 189 9.22 7.90 4.60
N HIS A 190 8.41 8.95 4.47
CA HIS A 190 6.95 8.88 4.56
C HIS A 190 6.30 8.93 3.17
N TYR A 191 5.28 8.10 2.96
CA TYR A 191 4.47 8.02 1.74
C TYR A 191 2.98 8.00 2.12
N THR A 192 2.19 8.87 1.51
CA THR A 192 0.74 8.91 1.72
C THR A 192 0.02 7.78 0.98
N SER A 193 -1.20 7.44 1.40
CA SER A 193 -2.02 6.40 0.75
C SER A 193 -2.28 6.62 -0.74
N GLY A 194 -2.33 7.88 -1.18
CA GLY A 194 -2.44 8.24 -2.59
C GLY A 194 -1.15 8.01 -3.39
N GLU A 195 0.00 7.97 -2.72
CA GLU A 195 1.31 7.73 -3.33
C GLU A 195 1.70 6.25 -3.33
N THR A 196 1.25 5.47 -2.33
CA THR A 196 1.58 4.04 -2.21
C THR A 196 0.92 3.20 -3.29
N GLY A 197 -0.30 3.56 -3.71
CA GLY A 197 -1.07 2.80 -4.70
C GLY A 197 -1.51 1.42 -4.21
N PHE A 198 -1.51 1.20 -2.89
CA PHE A 198 -1.99 -0.05 -2.29
C PHE A 198 -3.48 -0.27 -2.56
N THR A 199 -3.88 -1.54 -2.65
CA THR A 199 -5.28 -1.94 -2.81
C THR A 199 -6.13 -1.48 -1.62
N PHE A 200 -5.60 -1.63 -0.40
CA PHE A 200 -6.20 -1.12 0.82
C PHE A 200 -5.52 0.19 1.23
N PRO A 201 -6.28 1.29 1.43
CA PRO A 201 -5.70 2.61 1.65
C PRO A 201 -4.91 2.65 2.96
N ALA A 202 -3.61 2.87 2.84
CA ALA A 202 -2.72 2.99 3.98
C ALA A 202 -1.51 3.88 3.67
N ASN A 203 -1.09 4.68 4.65
CA ASN A 203 0.18 5.40 4.59
C ASN A 203 1.33 4.43 4.92
N LEU A 204 2.55 4.80 4.51
CA LEU A 204 3.74 3.98 4.68
C LEU A 204 4.92 4.82 5.16
N ASP A 205 5.57 4.33 6.21
CA ASP A 205 6.84 4.86 6.69
C ASP A 205 7.94 3.81 6.54
N TYR A 206 9.02 4.11 5.82
CA TYR A 206 10.24 3.30 5.85
C TYR A 206 11.20 3.80 6.92
N TYR A 207 11.68 2.90 7.77
CA TYR A 207 12.61 3.22 8.86
C TYR A 207 14.03 2.80 8.51
N ASN A 208 14.92 3.78 8.45
CA ASN A 208 16.33 3.61 8.06
C ASN A 208 17.32 3.92 9.20
N ASP A 209 16.82 4.11 10.41
CA ASP A 209 17.57 4.48 11.61
C ASP A 209 17.86 3.31 12.55
N GLY A 210 17.45 2.10 12.16
CA GLY A 210 17.70 0.88 12.92
C GLY A 210 16.83 0.72 14.17
N ARG A 211 15.76 1.51 14.33
CA ARG A 211 14.87 1.47 15.50
C ARG A 211 14.14 0.14 15.75
N ASN A 212 14.14 -0.75 14.75
CA ASN A 212 13.51 -2.08 14.83
C ASN A 212 14.54 -3.22 14.65
N THR A 213 15.83 -2.95 14.82
CA THR A 213 16.89 -3.96 14.62
C THR A 213 16.81 -5.12 15.60
N GLU A 214 16.25 -4.91 16.79
CA GLU A 214 15.99 -5.95 17.78
C GLU A 214 14.86 -6.91 17.40
N ARG A 215 13.98 -6.51 16.47
CA ARG A 215 12.92 -7.36 15.89
C ARG A 215 13.41 -8.14 14.67
N CYS A 216 14.63 -7.87 14.20
CA CYS A 216 15.24 -8.54 13.09
C CYS A 216 15.56 -9.99 13.45
N SER A 217 15.20 -10.94 12.57
CA SER A 217 15.65 -12.33 12.75
C SER A 217 17.17 -12.39 12.71
N SER A 218 17.78 -13.11 13.67
CA SER A 218 19.22 -13.35 13.72
C SER A 218 19.73 -14.18 12.54
N ASP A 219 18.84 -14.88 11.82
CA ASP A 219 19.19 -15.70 10.66
C ASP A 219 19.45 -14.86 9.40
N LEU A 220 19.12 -13.56 9.45
CA LEU A 220 19.34 -12.63 8.35
C LEU A 220 20.72 -11.99 8.49
N VAL A 221 21.69 -12.50 7.73
CA VAL A 221 23.12 -12.14 7.80
C VAL A 221 23.32 -10.66 7.51
N ASP A 222 22.59 -10.15 6.52
CA ASP A 222 22.68 -8.75 6.13
C ASP A 222 21.69 -7.87 6.92
N GLY A 223 20.92 -8.40 7.88
CA GLY A 223 19.89 -7.64 8.60
C GLY A 223 18.53 -7.65 7.90
N CYS A 224 17.67 -6.65 8.13
CA CYS A 224 16.29 -6.63 7.64
C CYS A 224 15.87 -5.22 7.24
N TRP A 225 14.83 -5.15 6.43
CA TRP A 225 14.08 -3.93 6.18
C TRP A 225 13.03 -3.74 7.27
N SER A 226 12.69 -2.48 7.54
CA SER A 226 11.65 -2.15 8.49
C SER A 226 10.81 -0.97 8.03
N ALA A 227 9.51 -1.08 8.25
CA ALA A 227 8.53 -0.06 7.91
C ALA A 227 7.37 -0.09 8.90
N ALA A 228 6.49 0.91 8.82
CA ALA A 228 5.16 0.86 9.40
C ALA A 228 4.12 1.20 8.34
N VAL A 229 3.05 0.41 8.32
CA VAL A 229 1.85 0.71 7.54
C VAL A 229 0.81 1.31 8.49
N PHE A 230 0.13 2.36 8.06
CA PHE A 230 -0.94 3.03 8.81
C PHE A 230 -2.24 2.90 8.01
N PRO A 231 -3.06 1.87 8.27
CA PRO A 231 -4.37 1.71 7.67
C PRO A 231 -5.23 2.97 7.82
N GLU A 232 -5.97 3.40 6.79
CA GLU A 232 -6.96 4.48 6.97
C GLU A 232 -8.27 3.97 7.61
N GLN A 233 -8.45 2.66 7.68
CA GLN A 233 -9.67 1.99 8.16
C GLN A 233 -9.29 0.75 8.97
N ASP A 234 -10.18 0.34 9.87
CA ASP A 234 -10.02 -0.91 10.62
C ASP A 234 -10.04 -2.10 9.65
N CYS A 235 -9.14 -3.05 9.88
CA CYS A 235 -9.04 -4.26 9.11
C CYS A 235 -8.87 -5.48 10.02
N THR A 236 -9.77 -6.46 9.87
CA THR A 236 -9.71 -7.69 10.69
C THR A 236 -8.48 -8.52 10.38
N LEU A 237 -8.09 -8.62 9.10
CA LEU A 237 -6.90 -9.32 8.67
C LEU A 237 -6.24 -8.53 7.54
N LEU A 238 -5.14 -7.85 7.87
CA LEU A 238 -4.36 -7.06 6.93
C LEU A 238 -3.29 -7.96 6.32
N GLU A 239 -3.43 -8.24 5.03
CA GLU A 239 -2.46 -8.99 4.24
C GLU A 239 -1.43 -8.02 3.64
N VAL A 240 -0.15 -8.28 3.87
CA VAL A 240 0.96 -7.46 3.36
C VAL A 240 1.86 -8.31 2.47
N THR A 241 2.01 -7.89 1.22
CA THR A 241 2.89 -8.54 0.25
C THR A 241 4.24 -7.82 0.20
N TYR A 242 5.31 -8.52 0.57
CA TYR A 242 6.68 -8.10 0.36
C TYR A 242 7.17 -8.56 -1.00
N ALA A 243 7.87 -7.68 -1.70
CA ALA A 243 8.48 -7.92 -2.99
C ALA A 243 10.00 -7.89 -2.86
N PHE A 244 10.70 -8.79 -3.55
CA PHE A 244 12.16 -8.91 -3.49
C PHE A 244 12.77 -8.92 -4.90
N SER A 245 13.97 -8.37 -5.06
CA SER A 245 14.70 -8.31 -6.33
C SER A 245 16.21 -8.24 -6.11
N ASN A 246 17.00 -8.77 -7.04
CA ASN A 246 18.45 -8.51 -7.14
C ASN A 246 18.80 -7.39 -8.14
N ASP A 247 17.81 -6.84 -8.84
CA ASP A 247 17.93 -5.67 -9.70
C ASP A 247 17.23 -4.47 -9.05
N GLU A 248 18.02 -3.46 -8.68
CA GLU A 248 17.56 -2.19 -8.08
C GLU A 248 16.53 -1.46 -8.93
N THR A 249 16.62 -1.62 -10.24
CA THR A 249 15.78 -0.92 -11.21
C THR A 249 14.57 -1.75 -11.65
N SER A 250 14.46 -3.00 -11.17
CA SER A 250 13.33 -3.85 -11.52
C SER A 250 12.06 -3.39 -10.81
N VAL A 251 11.03 -3.12 -11.60
CA VAL A 251 9.67 -2.86 -11.12
C VAL A 251 8.85 -4.15 -10.96
N THR A 252 9.40 -5.29 -11.38
CA THR A 252 8.79 -6.62 -11.22
C THR A 252 9.62 -7.42 -10.24
N PRO A 253 9.04 -7.91 -9.13
CA PRO A 253 9.80 -8.70 -8.18
C PRO A 253 10.26 -10.04 -8.77
N ASP A 254 11.44 -10.48 -8.35
CA ASP A 254 11.93 -11.85 -8.56
C ASP A 254 11.19 -12.84 -7.65
N ASP A 255 10.79 -12.42 -6.46
CA ASP A 255 10.04 -13.19 -5.46
C ASP A 255 9.07 -12.31 -4.68
N THR A 256 7.95 -12.89 -4.25
CA THR A 256 6.95 -12.21 -3.43
C THR A 256 6.58 -13.09 -2.25
N ARG A 257 6.45 -12.50 -1.07
CA ARG A 257 6.04 -13.20 0.16
C ARG A 257 4.97 -12.42 0.85
N THR A 258 3.99 -13.13 1.37
CA THR A 258 2.85 -12.54 2.06
C THR A 258 2.94 -12.79 3.56
N THR A 259 2.50 -11.82 4.36
CA THR A 259 2.27 -11.99 5.79
C THR A 259 0.93 -11.41 6.18
N ASP A 260 0.36 -11.94 7.24
CA ASP A 260 -0.92 -11.51 7.76
C ASP A 260 -0.73 -10.78 9.09
N GLN A 261 -1.47 -9.69 9.27
CA GLN A 261 -1.52 -8.91 10.51
C GLN A 261 -2.96 -8.85 10.98
N ALA A 262 -3.27 -9.52 12.09
CA ALA A 262 -4.61 -9.52 12.65
C ALA A 262 -4.93 -8.18 13.32
N GLU A 263 -6.19 -7.77 13.24
CA GLU A 263 -6.76 -6.65 14.00
C GLU A 263 -6.01 -5.33 13.80
N ALA A 264 -5.70 -4.99 12.55
CA ALA A 264 -5.06 -3.72 12.21
C ALA A 264 -6.06 -2.57 12.38
N ALA A 265 -5.88 -1.76 13.41
CA ALA A 265 -6.73 -0.60 13.68
C ALA A 265 -6.40 0.60 12.76
N ALA A 266 -7.41 1.40 12.44
CA ALA A 266 -7.25 2.62 11.66
C ALA A 266 -6.25 3.58 12.32
N PHE A 267 -5.29 4.05 11.55
CA PHE A 267 -4.24 5.01 11.88
C PHE A 267 -3.27 4.55 12.98
N GLU A 268 -3.34 3.28 13.38
CA GLU A 268 -2.35 2.68 14.26
C GLU A 268 -1.21 2.06 13.44
N PRO A 269 0.05 2.22 13.87
CA PRO A 269 1.19 1.67 13.15
C PRO A 269 1.20 0.14 13.21
N VAL A 270 1.09 -0.51 12.07
CA VAL A 270 1.42 -1.92 11.90
C VAL A 270 2.91 -2.02 11.58
N ILE A 271 3.72 -2.36 12.57
CA ILE A 271 5.18 -2.46 12.43
C ILE A 271 5.55 -3.72 11.64
N LEU A 272 6.20 -3.52 10.49
CA LEU A 272 6.64 -4.56 9.59
C LEU A 272 8.16 -4.67 9.63
N VAL A 273 8.66 -5.89 9.86
CA VAL A 273 10.09 -6.21 9.79
C VAL A 273 10.24 -7.47 8.97
N TRP A 274 10.99 -7.39 7.87
CA TRP A 274 11.14 -8.49 6.93
C TRP A 274 12.55 -8.53 6.34
N GLY A 275 12.95 -9.67 5.81
CA GLY A 275 14.28 -9.81 5.21
C GLY A 275 14.43 -11.10 4.41
N SER A 276 15.49 -11.12 3.60
CA SER A 276 15.94 -12.30 2.85
C SER A 276 17.45 -12.22 2.66
N ASN A 277 18.17 -13.34 2.72
CA ASN A 277 19.60 -13.38 2.40
C ASN A 277 19.84 -13.57 0.88
N ASP A 278 18.79 -13.88 0.13
CA ASP A 278 18.88 -14.19 -1.31
C ASP A 278 18.68 -12.95 -2.21
N TYR A 279 18.33 -11.81 -1.62
CA TYR A 279 17.94 -10.59 -2.34
C TYR A 279 18.61 -9.35 -1.77
N ASP A 280 19.16 -8.54 -2.66
CA ASP A 280 19.79 -7.25 -2.34
C ASP A 280 18.74 -6.15 -2.04
N TYR A 281 17.54 -6.27 -2.60
CA TYR A 281 16.50 -5.23 -2.56
C TYR A 281 15.13 -5.80 -2.17
N SER A 282 14.34 -5.00 -1.45
CA SER A 282 12.95 -5.34 -1.10
C SER A 282 12.09 -4.11 -0.81
N TRP A 283 10.80 -4.23 -1.08
CA TRP A 283 9.77 -3.21 -0.84
C TRP A 283 8.43 -3.87 -0.47
N ILE A 284 7.48 -3.08 0.03
CA ILE A 284 6.09 -3.51 0.17
C ILE A 284 5.41 -3.37 -1.19
N GLY A 285 5.01 -4.49 -1.77
CA GLY A 285 4.37 -4.56 -3.08
C GLY A 285 2.88 -4.21 -3.03
N ASP A 286 2.14 -4.72 -2.04
CA ASP A 286 0.73 -4.39 -1.84
C ASP A 286 0.32 -4.57 -0.37
N VAL A 287 -0.76 -3.89 0.00
CA VAL A 287 -1.46 -4.03 1.29
C VAL A 287 -2.94 -4.24 0.99
N GLN A 288 -3.52 -5.30 1.53
CA GLN A 288 -4.91 -5.67 1.32
C GLN A 288 -5.61 -5.88 2.66
N CYS A 289 -6.89 -5.54 2.73
CA CYS A 289 -7.74 -6.00 3.82
C CYS A 289 -8.56 -7.18 3.34
N VAL A 290 -8.36 -8.33 3.95
CA VAL A 290 -9.06 -9.56 3.60
C VAL A 290 -10.11 -9.86 4.67
N ASP A 291 -11.31 -10.20 4.22
CA ASP A 291 -12.36 -10.64 5.13
C ASP A 291 -12.04 -12.09 5.53
N PRO A 292 -11.82 -12.41 6.82
CA PRO A 292 -11.49 -13.79 7.22
C PRO A 292 -12.61 -14.78 6.89
N SER A 293 -13.81 -14.29 6.55
CA SER A 293 -14.93 -15.08 6.08
C SER A 293 -14.84 -15.48 4.60
N ASP A 294 -14.11 -14.72 3.78
CA ASP A 294 -13.80 -15.05 2.39
C ASP A 294 -12.56 -15.95 2.28
N GLY A 295 -11.75 -15.96 3.35
CA GLY A 295 -10.80 -17.03 3.62
C GLY A 295 -11.57 -18.31 3.83
N ASP A 296 -11.72 -19.09 2.75
CA ASP A 296 -12.09 -20.49 2.80
C ASP A 296 -11.08 -21.18 3.73
N LEU A 297 -11.38 -21.15 5.03
CA LEU A 297 -10.76 -21.90 6.11
C LEU A 297 -11.08 -23.39 5.85
N SER A 298 -10.68 -23.89 4.69
CA SER A 298 -10.21 -25.24 4.50
C SER A 298 -8.91 -25.44 5.29
N THR A 299 -8.95 -25.06 6.57
CA THR A 299 -8.37 -25.84 7.66
C THR A 299 -8.72 -27.29 7.37
N THR A 300 -7.79 -27.96 6.72
CA THR A 300 -7.77 -29.40 6.65
C THR A 300 -7.53 -29.82 8.09
N ALA A 301 -8.62 -30.02 8.84
CA ALA A 301 -8.59 -30.66 10.13
C ALA A 301 -8.14 -32.11 9.87
N GLU A 302 -6.83 -32.32 9.72
CA GLU A 302 -6.26 -33.66 9.72
C GLU A 302 -6.46 -34.23 11.13
N GLY A 303 -7.39 -35.17 11.20
CA GLY A 303 -7.72 -35.93 12.39
C GLY A 303 -6.48 -36.58 12.97
N SER A 304 -6.00 -36.01 14.08
CA SER A 304 -5.09 -36.65 15.03
C SER A 304 -5.74 -37.95 15.52
N THR A 305 -5.28 -39.08 14.97
CA THR A 305 -5.59 -40.39 15.52
C THR A 305 -4.44 -40.78 16.43
N ALA A 306 -4.69 -40.79 17.73
CA ALA A 306 -3.74 -41.24 18.74
C ALA A 306 -3.43 -42.75 18.57
N PRO A 307 -2.16 -43.18 18.69
CA PRO A 307 -1.86 -44.60 18.79
C PRO A 307 -2.10 -45.12 20.22
N ALA A 308 -2.62 -46.35 20.29
CA ALA A 308 -2.88 -47.14 21.49
C ALA A 308 -1.63 -47.80 22.08
#